data_AF-A0A4Q3WYX6-F1
#
_entry.id   AF-A0A4Q3WYX6-F1
#
_cell.length_a   1.000
_cell.length_b   1.000
_cell.length_c   1.000
_cell.angle_alpha   90.00
_cell.angle_beta   90.00
_cell.angle_gamma   90.00
#
_symmetry.space_group_name_H-M   'P 1'
#
loop_
_entity.id
_entity.type
_entity.pdbx_description
1 polymer ?
#
loop_
_entity_poly.entity_id
_entity_poly.type
_entity_poly.pdbx_seq_one_letter_code
_entity_poly.pdbx_strand_id
1 'polypeptide(L)'
;MIHVFDRGYAGSPWLQALDRYGARFIVRWSKYYPLENAAGTSKAAWKLLRGKRYTSKRMLRDARRKCECEVGLKILQVFHPGYGHGLCPLHLIVASSGQKQEPWYLLTNEAISTQDEAWDVVMAYARRWQIEACFRFNKTELALESPRLWTWERRRKLLMLVTLVYALLLATLQLPEQWRRELLRRWCHRTGKRSRDTPTPLYRIRTALAALLAHSPPELNFYKSSG
;
A
#
# COMPACT_ATOMS: atom_id res chain seq x y z
N MET A 1 -0.42 -10.05 9.67
CA MET A 1 -0.71 -8.87 8.83
C MET A 1 0.39 -7.85 9.10
N ILE A 2 0.93 -7.17 8.08
CA ILE A 2 1.93 -6.09 8.25
C ILE A 2 1.30 -4.79 7.76
N HIS A 3 1.36 -3.74 8.59
CA HIS A 3 0.84 -2.42 8.27
C HIS A 3 1.91 -1.54 7.62
N VAL A 4 1.59 -0.88 6.51
CA VAL A 4 2.55 -0.06 5.76
C VAL A 4 2.11 1.40 5.78
N PHE A 5 3.01 2.29 6.21
CA PHE A 5 2.74 3.72 6.36
C PHE A 5 3.80 4.59 5.65
N ASP A 6 3.37 5.74 5.12
CA ASP A 6 4.27 6.74 4.52
C ASP A 6 4.75 7.77 5.57
N ARG A 7 5.58 8.72 5.15
CA ARG A 7 6.26 9.72 5.99
C ARG A 7 5.36 10.52 6.94
N GLY A 8 4.08 10.70 6.61
CA GLY A 8 3.12 11.40 7.49
C GLY A 8 2.84 10.67 8.81
N TYR A 9 3.20 9.40 8.91
CA TYR A 9 3.06 8.57 10.12
C TYR A 9 4.40 8.37 10.84
N ALA A 10 5.47 9.01 10.38
CA ALA A 10 6.74 8.98 11.10
C ALA A 10 6.58 9.80 12.40
N GLY A 11 6.96 9.22 13.55
CA GLY A 11 6.99 9.91 14.84
C GLY A 11 6.53 9.05 16.00
N SER A 12 6.83 9.52 17.22
CA SER A 12 6.56 8.82 18.48
C SER A 12 5.09 8.42 18.67
N PRO A 13 4.09 9.30 18.42
CA PRO A 13 2.69 8.94 18.73
C PRO A 13 2.20 7.73 17.94
N TRP A 14 2.58 7.63 16.66
CA TRP A 14 2.22 6.49 15.82
C TRP A 14 2.94 5.23 16.22
N LEU A 15 4.24 5.31 16.50
CA LEU A 15 4.97 4.16 17.02
C LEU A 15 4.35 3.66 18.33
N GLN A 16 3.91 4.57 19.22
CA GLN A 16 3.34 4.20 20.52
C GLN A 16 2.00 3.51 20.37
N ALA A 17 1.18 3.98 19.43
CA ALA A 17 -0.04 3.29 19.08
C ALA A 17 0.25 1.90 18.51
N LEU A 18 1.18 1.79 17.56
CA LEU A 18 1.51 0.51 16.92
C LEU A 18 2.07 -0.51 17.91
N ASP A 19 2.95 -0.06 18.80
CA ASP A 19 3.52 -0.87 19.89
C ASP A 19 2.44 -1.33 20.87
N ARG A 20 1.59 -0.40 21.34
CA ARG A 20 0.47 -0.70 22.25
C ARG A 20 -0.47 -1.78 21.70
N TYR A 21 -0.69 -1.80 20.39
CA TYR A 21 -1.55 -2.79 19.73
C TYR A 21 -0.78 -4.04 19.24
N GLY A 22 0.52 -4.16 19.51
CA GLY A 22 1.35 -5.27 19.04
C GLY A 22 1.40 -5.38 17.51
N ALA A 23 1.24 -4.26 16.80
CA ALA A 23 1.13 -4.24 15.36
C ALA A 23 2.49 -4.43 14.70
N ARG A 24 2.56 -5.33 13.72
CA ARG A 24 3.70 -5.46 12.81
C ARG A 24 3.66 -4.35 11.76
N PHE A 25 4.73 -3.57 11.60
CA PHE A 25 4.68 -2.38 10.76
C PHE A 25 5.93 -2.13 9.92
N ILE A 26 5.73 -1.36 8.85
CA ILE A 26 6.76 -0.72 8.05
C ILE A 26 6.36 0.75 7.90
N VAL A 27 7.15 1.67 8.45
CA VAL A 27 6.92 3.11 8.35
C VAL A 27 8.05 3.73 7.55
N ARG A 28 7.73 4.53 6.52
CA ARG A 28 8.75 5.35 5.88
C ARG A 28 9.18 6.46 6.81
N TRP A 29 10.36 6.31 7.39
CA TRP A 29 10.92 7.24 8.36
C TRP A 29 11.47 8.49 7.68
N SER A 30 11.34 9.63 8.35
CA SER A 30 12.04 10.84 7.91
C SER A 30 13.53 10.69 8.20
N LYS A 31 14.37 10.96 7.21
CA LYS A 31 15.82 10.88 7.36
C LYS A 31 16.36 11.80 8.47
N TYR A 32 15.62 12.88 8.78
CA TYR A 32 15.96 13.88 9.78
C TYR A 32 15.51 13.51 11.19
N TYR A 33 14.57 12.58 11.34
CA TYR A 33 14.04 12.22 12.65
C TYR A 33 15.06 11.41 13.43
N PRO A 34 15.16 11.66 14.75
CA PRO A 34 16.17 11.02 15.59
C PRO A 34 15.83 9.54 15.80
N LEU A 35 16.88 8.74 15.82
CA LEU A 35 16.89 7.35 16.22
C LEU A 35 18.13 7.14 17.10
N GLU A 36 18.08 6.16 17.97
CA GLU A 36 19.19 5.76 18.81
C GLU A 36 19.88 4.53 18.23
N ASN A 37 21.21 4.49 18.35
CA ASN A 37 21.98 3.29 18.08
C ASN A 37 22.04 2.39 19.32
N ALA A 38 22.67 1.23 19.20
CA ALA A 38 22.90 0.32 20.34
C ALA A 38 23.72 0.94 21.50
N ALA A 39 24.46 2.02 21.25
CA ALA A 39 25.23 2.75 22.26
C ALA A 39 24.43 3.88 22.94
N GLY A 40 23.12 3.98 22.69
CA GLY A 40 22.25 5.04 23.24
C GLY A 40 22.51 6.44 22.72
N THR A 41 23.25 6.57 21.62
CA THR A 41 23.48 7.87 21.00
C THR A 41 22.35 8.20 20.04
N SER A 42 21.57 9.24 20.37
CA SER A 42 20.49 9.75 19.52
C SER A 42 21.03 10.63 18.39
N LYS A 43 20.76 10.26 17.14
CA LYS A 43 21.12 11.03 15.94
C LYS A 43 20.04 10.92 14.88
N ALA A 44 19.99 11.88 13.96
CA ALA A 44 19.15 11.76 12.76
C ALA A 44 19.46 10.47 12.00
N ALA A 45 18.42 9.80 11.48
CA ALA A 45 18.53 8.50 10.80
C ALA A 45 19.60 8.48 9.70
N TRP A 46 19.73 9.55 8.90
CA TRP A 46 20.76 9.63 7.86
C TRP A 46 22.19 9.69 8.42
N LYS A 47 22.40 10.30 9.61
CA LYS A 47 23.71 10.39 10.26
C LYS A 47 24.16 9.02 10.77
N LEU A 48 23.23 8.18 11.24
CA LEU A 48 23.53 6.82 11.70
C LEU A 48 24.03 5.90 10.59
N LEU A 49 23.70 6.20 9.33
CA LEU A 49 24.05 5.40 8.16
C LEU A 49 25.17 6.02 7.31
N ARG A 50 25.64 7.23 7.67
CA ARG A 50 26.72 7.91 6.98
C ARG A 50 28.00 7.06 7.06
N GLY A 51 28.65 6.85 5.92
CA GLY A 51 29.89 6.05 5.84
C GLY A 51 29.69 4.53 5.82
N LYS A 52 28.50 4.01 6.15
CA LYS A 52 28.22 2.56 6.05
C LYS A 52 28.11 2.13 4.59
N ARG A 53 28.71 0.99 4.24
CA ARG A 53 28.61 0.35 2.92
C ARG A 53 27.26 -0.36 2.75
N TYR A 54 26.89 -0.65 1.51
CA TYR A 54 25.72 -1.49 1.24
C TYR A 54 26.03 -2.93 1.68
N THR A 55 25.08 -3.54 2.38
CA THR A 55 25.15 -4.95 2.80
C THR A 55 24.72 -5.88 1.68
N SER A 56 23.77 -5.45 0.85
CA SER A 56 23.22 -6.20 -0.27
C SER A 56 22.91 -5.28 -1.45
N LYS A 57 22.82 -5.85 -2.65
CA LYS A 57 22.39 -5.16 -3.87
C LYS A 57 21.48 -6.06 -4.69
N ARG A 58 20.47 -5.46 -5.33
CA ARG A 58 19.55 -6.19 -6.21
C ARG A 58 19.13 -5.32 -7.39
N MET A 59 19.02 -5.94 -8.58
CA MET A 59 18.39 -5.30 -9.73
C MET A 59 16.88 -5.30 -9.54
N LEU A 60 16.27 -4.12 -9.53
CA LEU A 60 14.83 -3.94 -9.42
C LEU A 60 14.31 -3.14 -10.61
N ARG A 61 13.07 -3.41 -11.02
CA ARG A 61 12.42 -2.64 -12.07
C ARG A 61 11.77 -1.38 -11.49
N ASP A 62 12.24 -0.22 -11.88
CA ASP A 62 11.60 1.06 -11.57
C ASP A 62 10.38 1.23 -12.50
N ALA A 63 9.18 0.99 -11.97
CA ALA A 63 7.95 1.09 -12.75
C ALA A 63 7.66 2.51 -13.26
N ARG A 64 8.16 3.55 -12.57
CA ARG A 64 7.97 4.96 -12.97
C ARG A 64 8.86 5.31 -14.16
N ARG A 65 10.13 4.87 -14.14
CA ARG A 65 11.11 5.13 -15.21
C ARG A 65 11.11 4.06 -16.31
N LYS A 66 10.44 2.93 -16.08
CA LYS A 66 10.40 1.75 -16.95
C LYS A 66 11.80 1.20 -17.27
N CYS A 67 12.73 1.28 -16.32
CA CYS A 67 14.08 0.76 -16.46
C CYS A 67 14.43 -0.15 -15.29
N GLU A 68 15.46 -0.97 -15.45
CA GLU A 68 16.07 -1.68 -14.33
C GLU A 68 17.04 -0.74 -13.60
N CYS A 69 17.08 -0.82 -12.28
CA CYS A 69 17.99 -0.06 -11.46
C CYS A 69 18.61 -0.95 -10.38
N GLU A 70 19.92 -0.79 -10.18
CA GLU A 70 20.60 -1.42 -9.05
C GLU A 70 20.22 -0.65 -7.78
N VAL A 71 19.60 -1.35 -6.83
CA VAL A 71 19.26 -0.81 -5.53
C VAL A 71 20.19 -1.44 -4.49
N GLY A 72 20.89 -0.59 -3.75
CA GLY A 72 21.71 -0.97 -2.61
C GLY A 72 20.91 -0.89 -1.31
N LEU A 73 21.18 -1.84 -0.42
CA LEU A 73 20.52 -2.01 0.87
C LEU A 73 21.50 -1.72 2.02
N LYS A 74 21.05 -1.02 3.05
CA LYS A 74 21.73 -0.90 4.35
C LYS A 74 20.76 -1.28 5.44
N ILE A 75 21.23 -2.02 6.44
CA ILE A 75 20.43 -2.47 7.57
C ILE A 75 21.11 -1.97 8.84
N LEU A 76 20.35 -1.41 9.76
CA LEU A 76 20.83 -0.98 11.06
C LEU A 76 19.79 -1.26 12.13
N GLN A 77 20.18 -1.97 13.18
CA GLN A 77 19.37 -2.05 14.39
C GLN A 77 19.40 -0.69 15.11
N VAL A 78 18.23 -0.18 15.45
CA VAL A 78 18.01 1.14 16.04
C VAL A 78 16.95 1.05 17.14
N PHE A 79 16.90 2.09 17.96
CA PHE A 79 15.92 2.27 19.02
C PHE A 79 15.26 3.63 18.83
N HIS A 80 14.04 3.77 19.35
CA HIS A 80 13.36 5.05 19.32
C HIS A 80 13.67 5.83 20.61
N PRO A 81 14.12 7.10 20.56
CA PRO A 81 14.61 7.83 21.73
C PRO A 81 13.62 8.00 22.88
N GLY A 82 12.33 7.99 22.55
CA GLY A 82 11.24 8.07 23.52
C GLY A 82 10.84 6.73 24.14
N TYR A 83 11.48 5.62 23.77
CA TYR A 83 11.29 4.31 24.39
C TYR A 83 12.56 3.96 25.16
N GLY A 84 12.42 3.47 26.39
CA GLY A 84 13.57 2.86 27.07
C GLY A 84 14.16 1.78 26.18
N HIS A 85 15.50 1.65 26.21
CA HIS A 85 16.31 0.74 25.39
C HIS A 85 15.90 -0.75 25.39
N GLY A 86 14.86 -1.16 26.14
CA GLY A 86 14.40 -2.53 26.29
C GLY A 86 13.03 -2.89 25.71
N LEU A 87 12.26 -1.95 25.15
CA LEU A 87 10.85 -2.24 24.80
C LEU A 87 10.65 -2.91 23.44
N CYS A 88 11.44 -2.58 22.41
CA CYS A 88 11.50 -3.33 21.13
C CYS A 88 12.70 -2.86 20.29
N PRO A 89 13.65 -3.72 19.92
CA PRO A 89 14.63 -3.37 18.90
C PRO A 89 13.92 -3.15 17.55
N LEU A 90 14.24 -2.05 16.88
CA LEU A 90 13.72 -1.75 15.55
C LEU A 90 14.83 -1.92 14.52
N HIS A 91 14.44 -2.15 13.27
CA HIS A 91 15.34 -2.17 12.13
C HIS A 91 15.09 -0.97 11.23
N LEU A 92 16.14 -0.20 10.98
CA LEU A 92 16.18 0.82 9.95
C LEU A 92 16.79 0.21 8.68
N ILE A 93 15.93 0.00 7.69
CA ILE A 93 16.30 -0.51 6.37
C ILE A 93 16.36 0.66 5.41
N VAL A 94 17.49 0.83 4.73
CA VAL A 94 17.68 1.86 3.71
C VAL A 94 17.93 1.27 2.35
N ALA A 95 16.99 1.53 1.45
CA ALA A 95 17.08 1.19 0.04
C ALA A 95 17.36 2.44 -0.79
N SER A 96 18.41 2.39 -1.62
CA SER A 96 18.77 3.50 -2.50
C SER A 96 19.33 2.99 -3.81
N SER A 97 18.84 3.51 -4.94
CA SER A 97 19.58 3.44 -6.20
C SER A 97 20.54 4.62 -6.24
N GLY A 98 21.83 4.36 -6.53
CA GLY A 98 22.93 5.33 -6.40
C GLY A 98 22.84 6.61 -7.25
N GLN A 99 21.71 6.90 -7.91
CA GLN A 99 21.53 8.06 -8.78
C GLN A 99 20.26 8.86 -8.44
N LYS A 100 20.44 10.13 -8.05
CA LYS A 100 19.44 11.23 -8.00
C LYS A 100 18.10 10.97 -7.28
N GLN A 101 17.87 9.79 -6.69
CA GLN A 101 16.65 9.47 -5.96
C GLN A 101 16.88 9.58 -4.45
N GLU A 102 15.90 10.13 -3.75
CA GLU A 102 15.93 10.12 -2.29
C GLU A 102 15.82 8.67 -1.79
N PRO A 103 16.77 8.19 -0.97
CA PRO A 103 16.70 6.86 -0.37
C PRO A 103 15.40 6.65 0.41
N TRP A 104 14.90 5.41 0.39
CA TRP A 104 13.85 5.01 1.32
C TRP A 104 14.48 4.67 2.65
N TYR A 105 14.05 5.35 3.70
CA TYR A 105 14.33 5.00 5.08
C TYR A 105 13.09 4.30 5.61
N LEU A 106 13.18 3.00 5.87
CA LEU A 106 12.06 2.16 6.31
C LEU A 106 12.35 1.69 7.73
N LEU A 107 11.52 2.08 8.67
CA LEU A 107 11.58 1.64 10.06
C LEU A 107 10.56 0.52 10.27
N THR A 108 10.99 -0.58 10.86
CA THR A 108 10.14 -1.75 11.10
C THR A 108 10.48 -2.43 12.43
N ASN A 109 9.49 -3.06 13.04
CA ASN A 109 9.65 -3.98 14.17
C ASN A 109 9.72 -5.47 13.74
N GLU A 110 9.76 -5.75 12.44
CA GLU A 110 10.04 -7.10 11.95
C GLU A 110 11.45 -7.53 12.39
N ALA A 111 11.58 -8.79 12.79
CA ALA A 111 12.88 -9.39 13.04
C ALA A 111 13.61 -9.57 11.71
N ILE A 112 14.84 -9.03 11.62
CA ILE A 112 15.66 -9.08 10.42
C ILE A 112 16.97 -9.77 10.77
N SER A 113 17.07 -11.04 10.40
CA SER A 113 18.27 -11.88 10.55
C SER A 113 19.01 -12.05 9.22
N THR A 114 18.30 -11.94 8.09
CA THR A 114 18.85 -12.14 6.74
C THR A 114 18.68 -10.93 5.84
N GLN A 115 19.45 -10.89 4.75
CA GLN A 115 19.31 -9.84 3.73
C GLN A 115 17.99 -9.97 2.95
N ASP A 116 17.48 -11.19 2.77
CA ASP A 116 16.24 -11.45 2.04
C ASP A 116 15.03 -10.92 2.80
N GLU A 117 14.98 -11.10 4.13
CA GLU A 117 13.93 -10.51 4.97
C GLU A 117 13.91 -8.98 4.88
N ALA A 118 15.08 -8.35 4.81
CA ALA A 118 15.17 -6.91 4.61
C ALA A 118 14.70 -6.48 3.20
N TRP A 119 14.94 -7.30 2.17
CA TRP A 119 14.36 -7.09 0.84
C TRP A 119 12.85 -7.25 0.84
N ASP A 120 12.29 -8.19 1.60
CA ASP A 120 10.85 -8.36 1.74
C ASP A 120 10.18 -7.11 2.32
N VAL A 121 10.82 -6.44 3.29
CA VAL A 121 10.36 -5.14 3.81
C VAL A 121 10.37 -4.07 2.70
N VAL A 122 11.43 -4.00 1.90
CA VAL A 122 11.51 -3.06 0.76
C VAL A 122 10.41 -3.35 -0.26
N MET A 123 10.16 -4.62 -0.59
CA MET A 123 9.16 -5.03 -1.57
C MET A 123 7.73 -4.84 -1.04
N ALA A 124 7.49 -5.08 0.25
CA ALA A 124 6.24 -4.77 0.93
C ALA A 124 5.96 -3.27 0.90
N TYR A 125 6.96 -2.43 1.18
CA TYR A 125 6.82 -0.98 1.05
C TYR A 125 6.62 -0.53 -0.41
N ALA A 126 7.29 -1.15 -1.38
CA ALA A 126 7.10 -0.84 -2.80
C ALA A 126 5.66 -1.06 -3.27
N ARG A 127 4.94 -2.03 -2.69
CA ARG A 127 3.50 -2.24 -2.94
C ARG A 127 2.63 -1.09 -2.46
N ARG A 128 3.12 -0.15 -1.63
CA ARG A 128 2.37 1.04 -1.20
C ARG A 128 1.78 1.81 -2.38
N TRP A 129 2.44 1.90 -3.52
CA TRP A 129 1.90 2.57 -4.72
C TRP A 129 0.56 1.97 -5.21
N GLN A 130 0.23 0.74 -4.83
CA GLN A 130 -1.09 0.16 -5.11
C GLN A 130 -2.23 0.98 -4.47
N ILE A 131 -1.98 1.67 -3.35
CA ILE A 131 -3.00 2.53 -2.72
C ILE A 131 -3.36 3.73 -3.59
N GLU A 132 -2.41 4.27 -4.37
CA GLU A 132 -2.67 5.38 -5.28
C GLU A 132 -3.57 4.95 -6.44
N ALA A 133 -3.41 3.71 -6.92
CA ALA A 133 -4.31 3.12 -7.90
C ALA A 133 -5.71 2.89 -7.30
N CYS A 134 -5.80 2.45 -6.04
CA CYS A 134 -7.05 2.34 -5.29
C CYS A 134 -7.77 3.69 -5.17
N PHE A 135 -7.07 4.74 -4.73
CA PHE A 135 -7.66 6.08 -4.62
C PHE A 135 -8.11 6.63 -5.98
N ARG A 136 -7.28 6.45 -7.02
CA ARG A 136 -7.65 6.86 -8.38
C ARG A 136 -8.92 6.15 -8.84
N PHE A 137 -9.01 4.83 -8.66
CA PHE A 137 -10.19 4.05 -9.00
C PHE A 137 -11.44 4.55 -8.27
N ASN A 138 -11.35 4.74 -6.95
CA ASN A 138 -12.45 5.24 -6.14
C ASN A 138 -12.94 6.63 -6.58
N LYS A 139 -12.02 7.54 -6.92
CA LYS A 139 -12.37 8.88 -7.41
C LYS A 139 -13.01 8.85 -8.80
N THR A 140 -12.44 8.07 -9.72
CA THR A 140 -12.82 8.07 -11.14
C THR A 140 -14.02 7.17 -11.43
N GLU A 141 -14.00 5.94 -10.94
CA GLU A 141 -14.97 4.91 -11.33
C GLU A 141 -16.14 4.79 -10.35
N LEU A 142 -15.92 5.14 -9.07
CA LEU A 142 -16.98 5.20 -8.05
C LEU A 142 -17.42 6.64 -7.76
N ALA A 143 -16.88 7.60 -8.52
CA ALA A 143 -17.26 9.01 -8.50
C ALA A 143 -17.29 9.62 -7.10
N LEU A 144 -16.41 9.20 -6.17
CA LEU A 144 -16.48 9.62 -4.76
C LEU A 144 -16.44 11.15 -4.54
N GLU A 145 -15.89 11.91 -5.48
CA GLU A 145 -15.79 13.38 -5.42
C GLU A 145 -16.97 14.11 -6.09
N SER A 146 -17.89 13.38 -6.73
CA SER A 146 -19.01 13.96 -7.49
C SER A 146 -20.29 14.23 -6.68
N PRO A 147 -20.69 13.42 -5.69
CA PRO A 147 -21.94 13.63 -4.95
C PRO A 147 -21.99 14.96 -4.20
N ARG A 148 -22.94 15.82 -4.59
CA ARG A 148 -23.23 17.10 -3.92
C ARG A 148 -24.36 16.95 -2.89
N LEU A 149 -24.18 16.02 -1.96
CA LEU A 149 -25.11 15.87 -0.83
C LEU A 149 -24.82 16.97 0.21
N TRP A 150 -25.84 17.61 0.77
CA TRP A 150 -25.64 18.72 1.72
C TRP A 150 -25.49 18.24 3.17
N THR A 151 -26.23 17.20 3.57
CA THR A 151 -26.22 16.70 4.95
C THR A 151 -25.17 15.61 5.16
N TRP A 152 -24.53 15.64 6.34
CA TRP A 152 -23.54 14.65 6.74
C TRP A 152 -24.09 13.22 6.71
N GLU A 153 -25.32 13.02 7.21
CA GLU A 153 -25.91 11.69 7.29
C GLU A 153 -26.10 11.03 5.91
N ARG A 154 -26.59 11.80 4.93
CA ARG A 154 -26.76 11.30 3.56
C ARG A 154 -25.40 11.02 2.91
N ARG A 155 -24.40 11.89 3.14
CA ARG A 155 -23.01 11.65 2.70
C ARG A 155 -22.48 10.34 3.27
N ARG A 156 -22.63 10.12 4.59
CA ARG A 156 -22.18 8.90 5.28
C ARG A 156 -22.84 7.65 4.69
N LYS A 157 -24.17 7.66 4.53
CA LYS A 157 -24.93 6.54 3.94
C LYS A 157 -24.43 6.20 2.53
N LEU A 158 -24.24 7.21 1.68
CA LEU A 158 -23.71 7.01 0.33
C LEU A 158 -22.28 6.44 0.36
N LEU A 159 -21.39 6.98 1.19
CA LEU A 159 -20.02 6.48 1.32
C LEU A 159 -19.97 5.02 1.81
N MET A 160 -20.88 4.62 2.71
CA MET A 160 -21.01 3.23 3.13
C MET A 160 -21.44 2.33 1.98
N LEU A 161 -22.42 2.74 1.17
CA LEU A 161 -22.84 1.99 -0.02
C LEU A 161 -21.70 1.86 -1.04
N VAL A 162 -20.98 2.95 -1.30
CA VAL A 162 -19.81 2.91 -2.20
C VAL A 162 -18.71 1.99 -1.66
N THR A 163 -18.50 1.98 -0.34
CA THR A 163 -17.55 1.06 0.30
C THR A 163 -17.96 -0.40 0.11
N LEU A 164 -19.26 -0.72 0.21
CA LEU A 164 -19.79 -2.06 -0.06
C LEU A 164 -19.60 -2.46 -1.52
N VAL A 165 -19.89 -1.57 -2.47
CA VAL A 165 -19.63 -1.79 -3.89
C VAL A 165 -18.14 -2.05 -4.12
N TYR A 166 -17.27 -1.27 -3.50
CA TYR A 166 -15.82 -1.48 -3.62
C TYR A 166 -15.37 -2.82 -3.04
N ALA A 167 -15.91 -3.21 -1.88
CA ALA A 167 -15.65 -4.52 -1.28
C ALA A 167 -16.10 -5.67 -2.17
N LEU A 168 -17.26 -5.55 -2.83
CA LEU A 168 -17.73 -6.54 -3.81
C LEU A 168 -16.78 -6.67 -5.01
N LEU A 169 -16.28 -5.55 -5.54
CA LEU A 169 -15.31 -5.57 -6.64
C LEU A 169 -14.00 -6.26 -6.23
N LEU A 170 -13.52 -6.00 -5.01
CA LEU A 170 -12.35 -6.68 -4.46
C LEU A 170 -12.61 -8.18 -4.22
N ALA A 171 -13.78 -8.55 -3.71
CA ALA A 171 -14.17 -9.95 -3.55
C ALA A 171 -14.23 -10.67 -4.90
N THR A 172 -14.74 -10.00 -5.94
CA THR A 172 -14.77 -10.52 -7.31
C THR A 172 -13.35 -10.73 -7.85
N LEU A 173 -12.39 -9.87 -7.48
CA LEU A 173 -10.98 -10.10 -7.80
C LEU A 173 -10.39 -11.33 -7.11
N GLN A 174 -10.93 -11.77 -5.98
CA GLN A 174 -10.45 -12.97 -5.28
C GLN A 174 -11.07 -14.27 -5.80
N LEU A 175 -12.09 -14.20 -6.67
CA LEU A 175 -12.69 -15.40 -7.27
C LEU A 175 -11.66 -16.24 -8.03
N PRO A 176 -11.84 -17.57 -8.12
CA PRO A 176 -10.95 -18.42 -8.89
C PRO A 176 -10.75 -17.91 -10.32
N GLU A 177 -9.54 -18.09 -10.86
CA GLU A 177 -9.13 -17.46 -12.12
C GLU A 177 -10.06 -17.81 -13.29
N GLN A 178 -10.57 -19.04 -13.34
CA GLN A 178 -11.54 -19.50 -14.34
C GLN A 178 -12.78 -18.60 -14.41
N TRP A 179 -13.37 -18.26 -13.27
CA TRP A 179 -14.58 -17.43 -13.18
C TRP A 179 -14.29 -15.99 -13.57
N ARG A 180 -13.16 -15.45 -13.12
CA ARG A 180 -12.72 -14.10 -13.53
C ARG A 180 -12.47 -14.03 -15.03
N ARG A 181 -11.82 -15.03 -15.62
CA ARG A 181 -11.54 -15.08 -17.06
C ARG A 181 -12.84 -15.17 -17.86
N GLU A 182 -13.79 -15.99 -17.44
CA GLU A 182 -15.08 -16.13 -18.13
C GLU A 182 -15.89 -14.82 -18.08
N LEU A 183 -16.02 -14.23 -16.89
CA LEU A 183 -16.66 -12.91 -16.71
C LEU A 183 -16.05 -11.86 -17.65
N LEU A 184 -14.71 -11.78 -17.68
CA LEU A 184 -14.00 -10.80 -18.49
C LEU A 184 -14.09 -11.09 -19.99
N ARG A 185 -14.08 -12.36 -20.42
CA ARG A 185 -14.22 -12.74 -21.84
C ARG A 185 -15.59 -12.38 -22.38
N ARG A 186 -16.64 -12.68 -21.61
CA ARG A 186 -18.02 -12.49 -22.04
C ARG A 186 -18.48 -11.03 -21.95
N TRP A 187 -18.05 -10.29 -20.92
CA TRP A 187 -18.60 -8.97 -20.60
C TRP A 187 -17.59 -7.81 -20.67
N CYS A 188 -16.30 -8.08 -20.88
CA CYS A 188 -15.27 -7.05 -21.04
C CYS A 188 -14.17 -7.50 -22.01
N HIS A 189 -14.60 -7.90 -23.21
CA HIS A 189 -13.67 -8.27 -24.28
C HIS A 189 -12.83 -7.06 -24.70
N ARG A 190 -11.51 -7.26 -24.86
CA ARG A 190 -10.58 -6.21 -25.26
C ARG A 190 -9.85 -6.60 -26.54
N THR A 191 -10.08 -5.83 -27.60
CA THR A 191 -9.31 -5.87 -28.84
C THR A 191 -8.15 -4.87 -28.74
N GLY A 192 -6.92 -5.31 -29.02
CA GLY A 192 -5.72 -4.46 -29.02
C GLY A 192 -4.68 -4.76 -27.93
N LYS A 193 -3.40 -4.75 -28.33
CA LYS A 193 -2.24 -5.13 -27.50
C LYS A 193 -2.13 -4.31 -26.21
N ARG A 194 -2.18 -2.98 -26.31
CA ARG A 194 -2.12 -2.06 -25.16
C ARG A 194 -3.21 -2.34 -24.12
N SER A 195 -4.42 -2.66 -24.57
CA SER A 195 -5.58 -2.92 -23.70
C SER A 195 -5.43 -4.24 -22.94
N ARG A 196 -4.78 -5.25 -23.55
CA ARG A 196 -4.45 -6.54 -22.92
C ARG A 196 -3.29 -6.42 -21.92
N ASP A 197 -2.28 -5.62 -22.24
CA ASP A 197 -1.05 -5.53 -21.46
C ASP A 197 -1.15 -4.55 -20.28
N THR A 198 -2.18 -3.70 -20.23
CA THR A 198 -2.36 -2.73 -19.15
C THR A 198 -3.03 -3.38 -17.93
N PRO A 199 -2.36 -3.48 -16.75
CA PRO A 199 -2.92 -4.11 -15.56
C PRO A 199 -3.94 -3.19 -14.88
N THR A 200 -5.19 -3.22 -15.34
CA THR A 200 -6.34 -2.49 -14.77
C THR A 200 -7.44 -3.42 -14.27
N PRO A 201 -7.15 -4.31 -13.30
CA PRO A 201 -8.04 -5.41 -12.93
C PRO A 201 -9.39 -4.94 -12.36
N LEU A 202 -9.39 -3.94 -11.48
CA LEU A 202 -10.62 -3.37 -10.91
C LEU A 202 -11.51 -2.70 -11.97
N TYR A 203 -10.93 -1.91 -12.86
CA TYR A 203 -11.64 -1.26 -13.97
C TYR A 203 -12.34 -2.30 -14.85
N ARG A 204 -11.62 -3.35 -15.23
CA ARG A 204 -12.15 -4.43 -16.08
C ARG A 204 -13.32 -5.16 -15.42
N ILE A 205 -13.17 -5.50 -14.14
CA ILE A 205 -14.23 -6.19 -13.40
C ILE A 205 -15.46 -5.30 -13.24
N ARG A 206 -15.28 -4.02 -12.89
CA ARG A 206 -16.40 -3.08 -12.81
C ARG A 206 -17.15 -2.97 -14.13
N THR A 207 -16.44 -2.80 -15.25
CA THR A 207 -17.07 -2.74 -16.59
C THR A 207 -17.79 -4.03 -16.93
N ALA A 208 -17.17 -5.19 -16.66
CA ALA A 208 -17.79 -6.49 -16.92
C ALA A 208 -19.08 -6.69 -16.11
N LEU A 209 -19.07 -6.38 -14.81
CA LEU A 209 -20.25 -6.47 -13.95
C LEU A 209 -21.34 -5.49 -14.37
N ALA A 210 -20.97 -4.26 -14.75
CA ALA A 210 -21.92 -3.28 -15.24
C ALA A 210 -22.62 -3.77 -16.53
N ALA A 211 -21.86 -4.34 -17.47
CA ALA A 211 -22.41 -4.89 -18.71
C ALA A 211 -23.30 -6.12 -18.44
N LEU A 212 -22.89 -7.02 -17.55
CA LEU A 212 -23.68 -8.16 -17.13
C LEU A 212 -25.01 -7.73 -16.51
N LEU A 213 -24.98 -6.80 -15.55
CA LEU A 213 -26.19 -6.30 -14.88
C LEU A 213 -27.10 -5.50 -15.82
N ALA A 214 -26.54 -4.80 -16.80
CA ALA A 214 -27.34 -4.12 -17.82
C ALA A 214 -28.03 -5.10 -18.78
N HIS A 215 -27.38 -6.23 -19.08
CA HIS A 215 -27.96 -7.28 -19.93
C HIS A 215 -28.98 -8.15 -19.18
N SER A 216 -28.71 -8.47 -17.92
CA SER A 216 -29.55 -9.29 -17.06
C SER A 216 -29.76 -8.57 -15.73
N PRO A 217 -30.65 -7.55 -15.70
CA PRO A 217 -30.93 -6.84 -14.47
C PRO A 217 -31.51 -7.81 -13.43
N PRO A 218 -31.03 -7.79 -12.18
CA PRO A 218 -31.61 -8.61 -11.14
C PRO A 218 -33.06 -8.18 -10.90
N GLU A 219 -33.95 -9.15 -10.66
CA GLU A 219 -35.29 -8.86 -10.17
C GLU A 219 -35.19 -8.31 -8.75
N LEU A 220 -35.14 -6.99 -8.66
CA LEU A 220 -35.12 -6.30 -7.37
C LEU A 220 -36.57 -6.12 -6.91
N ASN A 221 -37.11 -7.15 -6.26
CA ASN A 221 -38.36 -7.06 -5.51
C ASN A 221 -38.14 -6.24 -4.23
N PHE A 222 -37.90 -4.94 -4.39
CA PHE A 222 -38.06 -3.99 -3.29
C PHE A 222 -39.56 -3.87 -3.06
N TYR A 223 -40.07 -4.57 -2.06
CA TYR A 223 -41.47 -4.60 -1.64
C TYR A 223 -42.23 -3.31 -2.01
N LYS A 224 -43.30 -3.45 -2.80
CA LYS A 224 -44.41 -2.49 -2.77
C LYS A 224 -44.86 -2.43 -1.31
N SER A 225 -44.58 -1.33 -0.62
CA SER A 225 -45.21 -1.06 0.67
C SER A 225 -46.69 -0.80 0.40
N SER A 226 -47.50 -1.84 0.52
CA SER A 226 -48.92 -1.71 0.81
C SER A 226 -49.02 -1.19 2.25
N GLY A 227 -49.48 0.04 2.41
CA GLY A 227 -49.64 0.73 3.69
C GLY A 227 -49.79 2.22 3.46
#